data_AF-A0A3M9XXJ8-F1
#
_entry.id   AF-A0A3M9XXJ8-F1
#
_cell.length_a   1.000
_cell.length_b   1.000
_cell.length_c   1.000
_cell.angle_alpha   90.00
_cell.angle_beta   90.00
_cell.angle_gamma   90.00
#
_symmetry.space_group_name_H-M   'P 1'
#
loop_
_entity.id
_entity.type
_entity.pdbx_description
1 polymer ?
#
loop_
_entity_poly.entity_id
_entity_poly.type
_entity_poly.pdbx_seq_one_letter_code
_entity_poly.pdbx_strand_id
1 'polypeptide(L)'
;MVAELLLAVAGVIDGCIKLANKVITTYQSYRGADELINERLVLVQALWTKLEIQLNFLKKISSQLDEELAQSHLDLLEILNGKLLQAVARLNVSTSSASDDSTLKQKTSEVWRKWRFSLAKKGLDELVTELEAWRSRFDPTWYLIILMSSTTLDTALKETDTKSTDSTSVCSSPSPLDSMLALRHAISPPKTPFSGGSQPKTSLNLDAAGLRGATETPIPFSSARSIVREGSNSLLIAESVNAPPGTISQVKVDVENLARRLQQVDPQTFGLLRCYGLLKHQDPATKGLKYIEVVYRAPQDANPPMTLRQLLLRHHPVSASAIVRTAKQLVYSISYIHTCDFVHKNIRPDNILVFSDANSSLGTSYLLGFNQFRSTHFQTNLLGDAAWHRNLYRHPERQGNLVQERPGE
;
A
#
# COMPACT_ATOMS: atom_id res chain seq x y z
N MET A 1 -8.50 26.35 17.77
CA MET A 1 -8.43 25.77 16.41
C MET A 1 -7.74 24.42 16.38
N VAL A 2 -6.39 24.30 16.43
CA VAL A 2 -5.72 22.98 16.35
C VAL A 2 -6.17 21.99 17.44
N ALA A 3 -6.22 22.41 18.71
CA ALA A 3 -6.67 21.53 19.80
C ALA A 3 -8.14 21.07 19.66
N GLU A 4 -9.01 21.91 19.11
CA GLU A 4 -10.42 21.57 18.86
C GLU A 4 -10.56 20.58 17.71
N LEU A 5 -9.76 20.76 16.65
CA LEU A 5 -9.69 19.86 15.50
C LEU A 5 -9.26 18.45 15.94
N LEU A 6 -8.23 18.37 16.78
CA LEU A 6 -7.71 17.10 17.31
C LEU A 6 -8.74 16.38 18.21
N LEU A 7 -9.47 17.12 19.04
CA LEU A 7 -10.57 16.57 19.84
C LEU A 7 -11.73 16.10 18.95
N ALA A 8 -12.02 16.82 17.86
CA ALA A 8 -13.04 16.41 16.90
C ALA A 8 -12.68 15.07 16.24
N VAL A 9 -11.43 14.87 15.81
CA VAL A 9 -10.95 13.59 15.27
C VAL A 9 -11.22 12.45 16.25
N ALA A 10 -10.81 12.60 17.52
CA ALA A 10 -11.03 11.57 18.54
C ALA A 10 -12.53 11.30 18.79
N GLY A 11 -13.36 12.34 18.80
CA GLY A 11 -14.81 12.22 19.00
C GLY A 11 -15.52 11.52 17.85
N VAL A 12 -15.16 11.84 16.60
CA VAL A 12 -15.76 11.18 15.41
C VAL A 12 -15.33 9.71 15.33
N ILE A 13 -14.09 9.38 15.72
CA ILE A 13 -13.63 7.98 15.83
C ILE A 13 -14.53 7.19 16.79
N ASP A 14 -14.77 7.72 17.99
CA ASP A 14 -15.65 7.05 18.98
C ASP A 14 -17.07 6.88 18.45
N GLY A 15 -17.58 7.88 17.73
CA GLY A 15 -18.87 7.82 17.03
C GLY A 15 -18.92 6.68 16.00
N CYS A 16 -17.90 6.59 15.14
CA CYS A 16 -17.80 5.55 14.12
C CYS A 16 -17.76 4.15 14.76
N ILE A 17 -16.92 3.95 15.79
CA ILE A 17 -16.81 2.67 16.49
C ILE A 17 -18.16 2.25 17.09
N LYS A 18 -18.84 3.18 17.77
CA LYS A 18 -20.14 2.93 18.38
C LYS A 18 -21.21 2.57 17.34
N LEU A 19 -21.24 3.28 16.21
CA LEU A 19 -22.19 3.02 15.13
C LEU A 19 -21.93 1.70 14.43
N ALA A 20 -20.67 1.39 14.11
CA ALA A 20 -20.30 0.14 13.47
C ALA A 20 -20.63 -1.06 14.36
N ASN A 21 -20.32 -0.99 15.66
CA ASN A 21 -20.70 -2.02 16.62
C ASN A 21 -22.22 -2.21 16.66
N LYS A 22 -23.01 -1.12 16.66
CA LYS A 22 -24.47 -1.20 16.56
C LYS A 22 -24.94 -1.90 15.28
N VAL A 23 -24.36 -1.57 14.13
CA VAL A 23 -24.66 -2.20 12.84
C VAL A 23 -24.35 -3.71 12.90
N ILE A 24 -23.15 -4.08 13.37
CA ILE A 24 -22.71 -5.48 13.46
C ILE A 24 -23.61 -6.27 14.41
N THR A 25 -23.91 -5.76 15.61
CA THR A 25 -24.80 -6.43 16.57
C THR A 25 -26.21 -6.60 16.00
N THR A 26 -26.71 -5.62 15.24
CA THR A 26 -28.03 -5.73 14.61
C THR A 26 -28.03 -6.80 13.51
N TYR A 27 -26.98 -6.90 12.70
CA TYR A 27 -26.87 -7.98 11.71
C TYR A 27 -26.65 -9.36 12.34
N GLN A 28 -25.99 -9.43 13.50
CA GLN A 28 -25.84 -10.69 14.25
C GLN A 28 -27.18 -11.28 14.69
N SER A 29 -28.24 -10.48 14.90
CA SER A 29 -29.58 -11.04 15.19
C SER A 29 -30.22 -11.77 14.00
N TYR A 30 -29.68 -11.58 12.79
CA TYR A 30 -30.08 -12.32 11.59
C TYR A 30 -29.20 -13.56 11.35
N ARG A 31 -28.22 -13.82 12.21
CA ARG A 31 -27.28 -14.95 12.08
C ARG A 31 -28.04 -16.27 12.15
N GLY A 32 -27.82 -17.14 11.17
CA GLY A 32 -28.51 -18.44 11.07
C GLY A 32 -29.85 -18.42 10.33
N ALA A 33 -30.33 -17.24 9.88
CA ALA A 33 -31.50 -17.16 9.02
C ALA A 33 -31.19 -17.47 7.54
N ASP A 34 -29.94 -17.28 7.11
CA ASP A 34 -29.49 -17.47 5.73
C ASP A 34 -27.95 -17.49 5.62
N GLU A 35 -27.43 -18.30 4.71
CA GLU A 35 -25.98 -18.50 4.51
C GLU A 35 -25.28 -17.28 3.89
N LEU A 36 -25.93 -16.54 2.98
CA LEU A 36 -25.33 -15.39 2.31
C LEU A 36 -25.21 -14.17 3.24
N ILE A 37 -26.20 -13.96 4.12
CA ILE A 37 -26.09 -12.93 5.17
C ILE A 37 -24.94 -13.28 6.13
N ASN A 38 -24.80 -14.55 6.49
CA ASN A 38 -23.69 -14.99 7.34
C ASN A 38 -22.34 -14.71 6.67
N GLU A 39 -22.18 -15.06 5.38
CA GLU A 39 -20.96 -14.81 4.61
C GLU A 39 -20.60 -13.31 4.59
N ARG A 40 -21.56 -12.46 4.25
CA ARG A 40 -21.35 -11.00 4.19
C ARG A 40 -21.07 -10.39 5.56
N LEU A 41 -21.72 -10.89 6.62
CA LEU A 41 -21.48 -10.42 7.98
C LEU A 41 -20.06 -10.77 8.44
N VAL A 42 -19.55 -11.95 8.08
CA VAL A 42 -18.16 -12.34 8.33
C VAL A 42 -17.19 -11.39 7.62
N LEU A 43 -17.47 -11.02 6.37
CA LEU A 43 -16.65 -10.03 5.64
C LEU A 43 -16.66 -8.65 6.31
N VAL A 44 -17.83 -8.14 6.71
CA VAL A 44 -17.93 -6.87 7.43
C VAL A 44 -17.16 -6.93 8.75
N GLN A 45 -17.28 -8.00 9.51
CA GLN A 45 -16.55 -8.17 10.77
C GLN A 45 -15.04 -8.21 10.54
N ALA A 46 -14.57 -9.00 9.56
CA ALA A 46 -13.15 -9.09 9.25
C ALA A 46 -12.55 -7.74 8.77
N LEU A 47 -13.31 -6.98 7.97
CA LEU A 47 -12.92 -5.63 7.55
C LEU A 47 -12.91 -4.67 8.75
N TRP A 48 -13.98 -4.68 9.55
CA TRP A 48 -14.16 -3.78 10.67
C TRP A 48 -13.12 -3.99 11.76
N THR A 49 -12.77 -5.23 12.11
CA THR A 49 -11.72 -5.51 13.11
C THR A 49 -10.40 -4.82 12.75
N LYS A 50 -10.01 -4.85 11.47
CA LYS A 50 -8.79 -4.17 11.01
C LYS A 50 -8.91 -2.66 11.09
N LEU A 51 -10.04 -2.12 10.64
CA LEU A 51 -10.32 -0.68 10.69
C LEU A 51 -10.35 -0.17 12.13
N GLU A 52 -10.99 -0.89 13.05
CA GLU A 52 -11.08 -0.52 14.46
C GLU A 52 -9.70 -0.44 15.12
N ILE A 53 -8.79 -1.36 14.79
CA ILE A 53 -7.38 -1.29 15.25
C ILE A 53 -6.73 0.00 14.73
N GLN A 54 -6.87 0.31 13.44
CA GLN A 54 -6.29 1.52 12.83
C GLN A 54 -6.89 2.79 13.45
N LEU A 55 -8.22 2.87 13.60
CA LEU A 55 -8.93 4.00 14.18
C LEU A 55 -8.55 4.25 15.65
N ASN A 56 -8.46 3.19 16.45
CA ASN A 56 -8.03 3.30 17.85
C ASN A 56 -6.59 3.81 17.96
N PHE A 57 -5.71 3.39 17.06
CA PHE A 57 -4.36 3.92 17.03
C PHE A 57 -4.34 5.37 16.51
N LEU A 58 -5.10 5.71 15.46
CA LEU A 58 -5.26 7.10 14.99
C LEU A 58 -5.69 8.03 16.13
N LYS A 59 -6.64 7.58 16.96
CA LYS A 59 -7.09 8.31 18.15
C LYS A 59 -5.94 8.59 19.12
N LYS A 60 -5.11 7.58 19.42
CA LYS A 60 -3.94 7.72 20.31
C LYS A 60 -2.91 8.72 19.79
N ILE A 61 -2.76 8.78 18.47
CA ILE A 61 -1.74 9.60 17.81
C ILE A 61 -2.25 10.93 17.30
N SER A 62 -3.55 11.19 17.44
CA SER A 62 -4.22 12.39 16.92
C SER A 62 -3.46 13.66 17.27
N SER A 63 -3.01 13.81 18.52
CA SER A 63 -2.26 14.98 18.99
C SER A 63 -0.90 15.22 18.33
N GLN A 64 -0.42 14.27 17.53
CA GLN A 64 0.87 14.33 16.83
C GLN A 64 0.69 14.59 15.32
N LEU A 65 -0.56 14.66 14.84
CA LEU A 65 -0.86 15.00 13.45
C LEU A 65 -0.67 16.50 13.24
N ASP A 66 -0.10 16.87 12.09
CA ASP A 66 -0.16 18.26 11.63
C ASP A 66 -1.60 18.66 11.29
N GLU A 67 -1.86 19.97 11.18
CA GLU A 67 -3.21 20.51 11.02
C GLU A 67 -3.88 20.09 9.70
N GLU A 68 -3.12 20.07 8.60
CA GLU A 68 -3.63 19.71 7.27
C GLU A 68 -4.03 18.23 7.20
N LEU A 69 -3.18 17.36 7.76
CA LEU A 69 -3.41 15.94 7.87
C LEU A 69 -4.56 15.64 8.82
N ALA A 70 -4.62 16.31 9.98
CA ALA A 70 -5.73 16.18 10.93
C ALA A 70 -7.07 16.54 10.27
N GLN A 71 -7.14 17.63 9.49
CA GLN A 71 -8.35 18.02 8.77
C GLN A 71 -8.71 16.99 7.69
N SER A 72 -7.75 16.57 6.86
CA SER A 72 -8.00 15.56 5.84
C SER A 72 -8.52 14.24 6.43
N HIS A 73 -8.04 13.85 7.62
CA HIS A 73 -8.53 12.66 8.31
C HIS A 73 -9.90 12.87 8.93
N LEU A 74 -10.19 14.04 9.49
CA LEU A 74 -11.52 14.37 9.97
C LEU A 74 -12.56 14.26 8.85
N ASP A 75 -12.29 14.83 7.69
CA ASP A 75 -13.19 14.77 6.53
C ASP A 75 -13.48 13.31 6.10
N LEU A 76 -12.45 12.47 6.07
CA LEU A 76 -12.62 11.04 5.79
C LEU A 76 -13.46 10.35 6.87
N LEU A 77 -13.21 10.63 8.15
CA LEU A 77 -13.96 10.06 9.27
C LEU A 77 -15.43 10.48 9.26
N GLU A 78 -15.73 11.73 8.89
CA GLU A 78 -17.10 12.21 8.75
C GLU A 78 -17.86 11.48 7.62
N ILE A 79 -17.18 11.18 6.51
CA ILE A 79 -17.74 10.34 5.44
C ILE A 79 -18.08 8.95 5.99
N LEU A 80 -17.15 8.30 6.72
CA LEU A 80 -17.40 6.99 7.33
C LEU A 80 -18.58 7.04 8.30
N ASN A 81 -18.61 8.04 9.19
CA ASN A 81 -19.69 8.26 10.13
C ASN A 81 -21.05 8.39 9.42
N GLY A 82 -21.11 9.17 8.34
CA GLY A 82 -22.31 9.31 7.51
C GLY A 82 -22.77 7.99 6.89
N LYS A 83 -21.84 7.17 6.37
CA LYS A 83 -22.17 5.85 5.81
C LYS A 83 -22.68 4.88 6.87
N LEU A 84 -22.08 4.88 8.06
CA LEU A 84 -22.54 4.07 9.19
C LEU A 84 -23.92 4.50 9.69
N LEU A 85 -24.19 5.81 9.76
CA LEU A 85 -25.54 6.33 10.08
C LEU A 85 -26.59 5.87 9.07
N GLN A 86 -26.27 5.91 7.77
CA GLN A 86 -27.15 5.41 6.71
C GLN A 86 -27.43 3.91 6.88
N ALA A 87 -26.41 3.11 7.22
CA ALA A 87 -26.58 1.68 7.49
C ALA A 87 -27.50 1.44 8.70
N VAL A 88 -27.32 2.18 9.81
CA VAL A 88 -28.20 2.11 10.98
C VAL A 88 -29.64 2.50 10.63
N ALA A 89 -29.84 3.55 9.83
CA ALA A 89 -31.18 3.98 9.43
C ALA A 89 -31.92 2.90 8.63
N ARG A 90 -31.24 2.25 7.67
CA ARG A 90 -31.80 1.14 6.87
C ARG A 90 -32.15 -0.07 7.74
N LEU A 91 -31.33 -0.35 8.74
CA LEU A 91 -31.60 -1.40 9.72
C LEU A 91 -32.84 -1.09 10.58
N ASN A 92 -33.02 0.14 11.05
CA ASN A 92 -34.18 0.52 11.85
C ASN A 92 -35.50 0.38 11.05
N VAL A 93 -35.51 0.77 9.77
CA VAL A 93 -36.66 0.54 8.88
C VAL A 93 -36.97 -0.96 8.78
N SER A 94 -35.94 -1.79 8.84
CA SER A 94 -36.05 -3.25 8.77
C SER A 94 -36.39 -3.91 10.10
N THR A 95 -36.53 -3.18 11.22
CA THR A 95 -36.90 -3.72 12.55
C THR A 95 -38.23 -3.17 13.07
N SER A 96 -38.59 -1.92 12.76
CA SER A 96 -39.65 -1.12 13.42
C SER A 96 -41.12 -1.51 13.16
N SER A 97 -41.43 -2.65 12.53
CA SER A 97 -42.82 -3.03 12.21
C SER A 97 -43.29 -4.31 12.92
N ALA A 98 -42.68 -4.64 14.06
CA ALA A 98 -43.02 -5.83 14.84
C ALA A 98 -44.06 -5.61 15.96
N SER A 99 -44.53 -4.38 16.19
CA SER A 99 -45.55 -4.08 17.19
C SER A 99 -46.89 -3.72 16.55
N ASP A 100 -47.92 -4.41 17.06
CA ASP A 100 -49.36 -4.16 16.96
C ASP A 100 -50.00 -4.19 15.58
N ASP A 101 -50.47 -5.39 15.21
CA ASP A 101 -51.91 -5.65 15.11
C ASP A 101 -52.10 -7.09 14.58
N SER A 102 -52.85 -7.89 15.33
CA SER A 102 -53.00 -9.34 15.14
C SER A 102 -54.37 -9.62 14.56
N THR A 103 -54.46 -10.03 13.29
CA THR A 103 -55.54 -10.91 12.76
C THR A 103 -55.43 -11.26 11.26
N LEU A 104 -54.55 -10.63 10.47
CA LEU A 104 -54.52 -10.84 8.99
C LEU A 104 -53.17 -11.30 8.38
N LYS A 105 -52.23 -11.84 9.18
CA LYS A 105 -50.79 -11.82 8.83
C LYS A 105 -50.14 -13.10 8.26
N GLN A 106 -50.83 -14.21 8.05
CA GLN A 106 -50.09 -15.46 7.74
C GLN A 106 -49.50 -15.52 6.32
N LYS A 107 -50.25 -15.14 5.28
CA LYS A 107 -49.75 -15.08 3.88
C LYS A 107 -48.91 -13.84 3.56
N THR A 108 -49.19 -12.73 4.24
CA THR A 108 -48.39 -11.50 4.10
C THR A 108 -47.04 -11.64 4.82
N SER A 109 -46.94 -12.44 5.89
CA SER A 109 -45.70 -12.61 6.66
C SER A 109 -44.51 -13.14 5.85
N GLU A 110 -44.72 -14.05 4.90
CA GLU A 110 -43.61 -14.60 4.12
C GLU A 110 -43.06 -13.59 3.11
N VAL A 111 -43.94 -12.84 2.44
CA VAL A 111 -43.55 -11.78 1.51
C VAL A 111 -42.86 -10.64 2.27
N TRP A 112 -43.39 -10.25 3.42
CA TRP A 112 -42.77 -9.27 4.31
C TRP A 112 -41.41 -9.73 4.83
N ARG A 113 -41.27 -11.02 5.22
CA ARG A 113 -40.00 -11.60 5.65
C ARG A 113 -38.98 -11.61 4.52
N LYS A 114 -39.37 -12.02 3.31
CA LYS A 114 -38.53 -11.99 2.11
C LYS A 114 -38.11 -10.57 1.71
N TRP A 115 -39.00 -9.60 1.83
CA TRP A 115 -38.70 -8.20 1.54
C TRP A 115 -37.72 -7.59 2.55
N ARG A 116 -37.96 -7.78 3.86
CA ARG A 116 -37.02 -7.36 4.93
C ARG A 116 -35.66 -8.01 4.76
N PHE A 117 -35.65 -9.29 4.41
CA PHE A 117 -34.42 -10.03 4.13
C PHE A 117 -33.66 -9.45 2.94
N SER A 118 -34.34 -9.23 1.82
CA SER A 118 -33.74 -8.63 0.62
C SER A 118 -33.17 -7.23 0.89
N LEU A 119 -33.88 -6.43 1.70
CA LEU A 119 -33.44 -5.11 2.12
C LEU A 119 -32.20 -5.18 3.04
N ALA A 120 -32.21 -6.09 4.01
CA ALA A 120 -31.08 -6.30 4.92
C ALA A 120 -29.83 -6.77 4.16
N LYS A 121 -29.98 -7.71 3.23
CA LYS A 121 -28.91 -8.19 2.35
C LYS A 121 -28.33 -7.05 1.50
N LYS A 122 -29.19 -6.30 0.81
CA LYS A 122 -28.77 -5.15 -0.01
C LYS A 122 -28.00 -4.12 0.82
N GLY A 123 -28.48 -3.82 2.03
CA GLY A 123 -27.80 -2.91 2.94
C GLY A 123 -26.41 -3.40 3.37
N LEU A 124 -26.24 -4.72 3.52
CA LEU A 124 -24.96 -5.32 3.91
C LEU A 124 -23.96 -5.35 2.74
N ASP A 125 -24.41 -5.68 1.53
CA ASP A 125 -23.60 -5.61 0.31
C ASP A 125 -23.11 -4.16 0.05
N GLU A 126 -24.01 -3.19 0.22
CA GLU A 126 -23.67 -1.76 0.14
C GLU A 126 -22.67 -1.36 1.23
N LEU A 127 -22.85 -1.82 2.47
CA LEU A 127 -21.92 -1.55 3.57
C LEU A 127 -20.52 -2.10 3.30
N VAL A 128 -20.40 -3.34 2.82
CA VAL A 128 -19.11 -3.93 2.43
C VAL A 128 -18.43 -3.06 1.38
N THR A 129 -19.16 -2.71 0.31
CA THR A 129 -18.64 -1.89 -0.79
C THR A 129 -18.15 -0.52 -0.29
N GLU A 130 -18.93 0.14 0.57
CA GLU A 130 -18.60 1.46 1.12
C GLU A 130 -17.42 1.40 2.09
N LEU A 131 -17.34 0.37 2.93
CA LEU A 131 -16.21 0.17 3.85
C LEU A 131 -14.91 -0.11 3.09
N GLU A 132 -14.96 -0.95 2.05
CA GLU A 132 -13.80 -1.22 1.19
C GLU A 132 -13.36 0.04 0.44
N ALA A 133 -14.32 0.79 -0.13
CA ALA A 133 -14.03 2.04 -0.81
C ALA A 133 -13.43 3.09 0.14
N TRP A 134 -13.96 3.21 1.36
CA TRP A 134 -13.42 4.11 2.37
C TRP A 134 -12.01 3.70 2.78
N ARG A 135 -11.80 2.40 3.07
CA ARG A 135 -10.49 1.85 3.43
C ARG A 135 -9.45 2.11 2.34
N SER A 136 -9.81 1.95 1.07
CA SER A 136 -8.90 2.22 -0.06
C SER A 136 -8.41 3.67 -0.13
N ARG A 137 -9.17 4.61 0.43
CA ARG A 137 -8.81 6.04 0.54
C ARG A 137 -7.97 6.31 1.78
N PHE A 138 -8.28 5.61 2.88
CA PHE A 138 -7.63 5.77 4.17
C PHE A 138 -6.23 5.13 4.23
N ASP A 139 -6.07 3.90 3.71
CA ASP A 139 -4.84 3.11 3.84
C ASP A 139 -3.57 3.85 3.36
N PRO A 140 -3.53 4.50 2.18
CA PRO A 140 -2.34 5.25 1.74
C PRO A 140 -1.91 6.36 2.71
N THR A 141 -2.86 7.20 3.14
CA THR A 141 -2.60 8.30 4.09
C THR A 141 -2.21 7.78 5.47
N TRP A 142 -2.84 6.69 5.89
CA TRP A 142 -2.54 5.98 7.13
C TRP A 142 -1.08 5.53 7.17
N TYR A 143 -0.60 4.85 6.12
CA TYR A 143 0.80 4.44 6.04
C TYR A 143 1.75 5.63 6.10
N LEU A 144 1.47 6.71 5.36
CA LEU A 144 2.34 7.89 5.31
C LEU A 144 2.47 8.58 6.67
N ILE A 145 1.39 8.71 7.45
CA ILE A 145 1.45 9.21 8.83
C ILE A 145 2.51 8.46 9.63
N ILE A 146 2.52 7.15 9.54
CA ILE A 146 3.40 6.31 10.39
C ILE A 146 4.86 6.43 9.95
N LEU A 147 5.09 6.61 8.65
CA LEU A 147 6.44 6.80 8.13
C LEU A 147 6.99 8.19 8.45
N MET A 148 6.14 9.21 8.54
CA MET A 148 6.55 10.60 8.77
C MET A 148 6.57 11.04 10.24
N SER A 149 6.05 10.23 11.15
CA SER A 149 5.78 10.63 12.54
C SER A 149 6.94 10.36 13.50
N SER A 150 7.06 11.21 14.52
CA SER A 150 8.13 11.25 15.52
C SER A 150 8.28 9.98 16.36
N THR A 151 9.43 9.82 17.02
CA THR A 151 9.82 8.67 17.87
C THR A 151 8.82 8.35 19.00
N THR A 152 7.97 9.31 19.37
CA THR A 152 6.83 9.15 20.28
C THR A 152 5.81 8.10 19.79
N LEU A 153 5.68 7.88 18.48
CA LEU A 153 4.88 6.78 17.95
C LEU A 153 5.50 5.41 18.17
N ASP A 154 6.83 5.31 18.26
CA ASP A 154 7.49 4.04 18.58
C ASP A 154 7.08 3.54 19.96
N THR A 155 6.85 4.46 20.91
CA THR A 155 6.32 4.13 22.24
C THR A 155 4.87 3.65 22.16
N ALA A 156 4.01 4.40 21.47
CA ALA A 156 2.59 4.02 21.31
C ALA A 156 2.40 2.70 20.55
N LEU A 157 3.24 2.41 19.55
CA LEU A 157 3.24 1.16 18.81
C LEU A 157 3.70 -0.01 19.69
N LYS A 158 4.78 0.15 20.46
CA LYS A 158 5.27 -0.87 21.41
C LYS A 158 4.28 -1.17 22.52
N GLU A 159 3.65 -0.15 23.10
CA GLU A 159 2.62 -0.32 24.14
C GLU A 159 1.40 -1.09 23.61
N THR A 160 1.10 -0.94 22.32
CA THR A 160 -0.02 -1.66 21.69
C THR A 160 0.36 -3.12 21.40
N ASP A 161 1.61 -3.40 21.05
CA ASP A 161 2.15 -4.75 20.83
C ASP A 161 2.25 -5.57 22.14
N THR A 162 2.65 -4.94 23.24
CA THR A 162 2.71 -5.59 24.57
C THR A 162 1.35 -5.99 25.14
N LYS A 163 0.25 -5.35 24.69
CA LYS A 163 -1.11 -5.72 25.13
C LYS A 163 -1.70 -6.89 24.35
N SER A 164 -1.16 -7.20 23.16
CA SER A 164 -1.58 -8.35 22.34
C SER A 164 -0.87 -9.66 22.69
N THR A 165 0.28 -9.61 23.38
CA THR A 165 1.11 -10.79 23.64
C THR A 165 0.60 -11.70 24.77
N ASP A 166 -0.37 -11.25 25.57
CA ASP A 166 -0.99 -12.06 26.64
C ASP A 166 -2.10 -13.01 26.15
N SER A 167 -2.36 -13.06 24.84
CA SER A 167 -3.31 -14.00 24.24
C SER A 167 -2.58 -15.03 23.36
N THR A 168 -2.32 -16.20 23.93
CA THR A 168 -1.86 -17.40 23.22
C THR A 168 -2.86 -17.81 22.13
N SER A 169 -2.68 -17.31 20.92
CA SER A 169 -3.41 -17.73 19.73
C SER A 169 -2.45 -17.95 18.56
N VAL A 170 -2.16 -19.22 18.30
CA VAL A 170 -1.52 -19.70 17.08
C VAL A 170 -2.54 -19.54 15.93
N CYS A 171 -2.11 -18.94 14.82
CA CYS A 171 -2.90 -18.55 13.62
C CYS A 171 -3.77 -17.29 13.73
N SER A 172 -3.16 -16.14 13.99
CA SER A 172 -3.77 -14.83 13.69
C SER A 172 -3.14 -14.22 12.43
N SER A 173 -3.95 -13.76 11.49
CA SER A 173 -3.46 -12.93 10.37
C SER A 173 -2.72 -11.71 10.91
N PRO A 174 -1.60 -11.26 10.29
CA PRO A 174 -0.82 -10.15 10.81
C PRO A 174 -1.69 -8.91 11.02
N SER A 175 -1.56 -8.29 12.20
CA SER A 175 -2.25 -7.05 12.52
C SER A 175 -1.86 -5.97 11.51
N PRO A 176 -2.78 -5.04 11.14
CA PRO A 176 -2.42 -3.86 10.37
C PRO A 176 -1.23 -3.11 10.98
N LEU A 177 -1.10 -3.12 12.31
CA LEU A 177 0.00 -2.49 13.05
C LEU A 177 1.34 -3.22 12.88
N ASP A 178 1.35 -4.54 12.67
CA ASP A 178 2.60 -5.32 12.52
C ASP A 178 3.34 -4.93 11.25
N SER A 179 2.58 -4.78 10.15
CA SER A 179 3.13 -4.31 8.86
C SER A 179 3.71 -2.91 8.98
N MET A 180 3.08 -2.06 9.80
CA MET A 180 3.54 -0.71 10.06
C MET A 180 4.78 -0.66 10.93
N LEU A 181 4.84 -1.48 11.98
CA LEU A 181 6.02 -1.67 12.82
C LEU A 181 7.20 -2.16 11.98
N ALA A 182 6.99 -3.15 11.12
CA ALA A 182 8.01 -3.66 10.22
C ALA A 182 8.52 -2.58 9.26
N LEU A 183 7.61 -1.80 8.66
CA LEU A 183 7.95 -0.64 7.84
C LEU A 183 8.78 0.39 8.63
N ARG A 184 8.32 0.77 9.81
CA ARG A 184 8.97 1.78 10.66
C ARG A 184 10.34 1.32 11.17
N HIS A 185 10.50 0.04 11.48
CA HIS A 185 11.80 -0.55 11.79
C HIS A 185 12.73 -0.58 10.58
N ALA A 186 12.21 -0.80 9.36
CA ALA A 186 13.01 -0.72 8.14
C ALA A 186 13.43 0.71 7.78
N ILE A 187 12.66 1.71 8.21
CA ILE A 187 12.96 3.14 8.03
C ILE A 187 13.94 3.67 9.08
N SER A 188 13.82 3.22 10.32
CA SER A 188 14.67 3.64 11.43
C SER A 188 16.15 3.40 11.11
N PRO A 189 17.06 4.33 11.42
CA PRO A 189 18.49 4.10 11.24
C PRO A 189 18.91 2.84 12.02
N PRO A 190 19.78 1.98 11.47
CA PRO A 190 20.25 0.81 12.19
C PRO A 190 20.86 1.28 13.51
N LYS A 191 20.22 0.93 14.64
CA LYS A 191 20.84 1.10 15.95
C LYS A 191 22.16 0.33 15.90
N THR A 192 23.24 0.98 16.32
CA THR A 192 24.56 0.37 16.51
C THR A 192 24.39 -1.02 17.13
N PRO A 193 25.18 -2.04 16.71
CA PRO A 193 25.05 -3.40 17.21
C PRO A 193 25.51 -3.45 18.67
N PHE A 194 24.64 -3.06 19.59
CA PHE A 194 24.75 -3.32 21.01
C PHE A 194 23.58 -4.20 21.42
N SER A 195 23.94 -5.46 21.66
CA SER A 195 23.32 -6.46 22.53
C SER A 195 21.84 -6.83 22.32
N GLY A 196 21.65 -8.06 21.82
CA GLY A 196 20.70 -9.00 22.43
C GLY A 196 19.32 -9.18 21.80
N GLY A 197 18.89 -8.33 20.87
CA GLY A 197 17.61 -8.48 20.18
C GLY A 197 17.75 -9.17 18.83
N SER A 198 17.21 -10.38 18.68
CA SER A 198 17.13 -11.10 17.40
C SER A 198 16.18 -10.40 16.42
N GLN A 199 16.68 -9.42 15.68
CA GLN A 199 16.02 -8.94 14.46
C GLN A 199 15.94 -10.12 13.47
N PRO A 200 14.78 -10.42 12.89
CA PRO A 200 14.66 -11.48 11.89
C PRO A 200 15.52 -11.10 10.68
N LYS A 201 16.66 -11.77 10.52
CA LYS A 201 17.55 -11.65 9.35
C LYS A 201 16.82 -12.22 8.12
N THR A 202 15.94 -11.44 7.49
CA THR A 202 15.58 -11.69 6.10
C THR A 202 16.83 -11.39 5.28
N SER A 203 17.48 -12.44 4.77
CA SER A 203 18.72 -12.29 4.00
C SER A 203 18.41 -11.53 2.71
N LEU A 204 18.85 -10.26 2.61
CA LEU A 204 18.69 -9.47 1.39
C LEU A 204 19.45 -10.04 0.20
N ASN A 205 20.54 -10.76 0.42
CA ASN A 205 21.37 -11.30 -0.64
C ASN A 205 20.75 -12.59 -1.18
N LEU A 206 20.53 -12.63 -2.48
CA LEU A 206 20.10 -13.82 -3.20
C LEU A 206 21.32 -14.56 -3.73
N ASP A 207 21.25 -15.88 -3.71
CA ASP A 207 22.20 -16.72 -4.43
C ASP A 207 21.78 -16.81 -5.90
N ALA A 208 22.70 -16.45 -6.80
CA ALA A 208 22.51 -16.57 -8.24
C ALA A 208 22.25 -18.03 -8.66
N ALA A 209 22.71 -19.01 -7.89
CA ALA A 209 22.42 -20.43 -8.15
C ALA A 209 20.91 -20.72 -8.15
N GLY A 210 20.11 -19.99 -7.35
CA GLY A 210 18.66 -20.15 -7.28
C GLY A 210 17.90 -19.64 -8.52
N LEU A 211 18.60 -19.05 -9.48
CA LEU A 211 18.06 -18.60 -10.78
C LEU A 211 18.62 -19.41 -11.96
N ARG A 212 19.40 -20.48 -11.71
CA ARG A 212 19.86 -21.37 -12.79
C ARG A 212 18.67 -22.03 -13.49
N GLY A 213 18.70 -22.07 -14.82
CA GLY A 213 17.60 -22.60 -15.64
C GLY A 213 16.40 -21.66 -15.78
N ALA A 214 16.43 -20.46 -15.18
CA ALA A 214 15.35 -19.50 -15.36
C ALA A 214 15.33 -18.93 -16.78
N THR A 215 14.14 -18.78 -17.34
CA THR A 215 13.91 -18.05 -18.58
C THR A 215 13.89 -16.57 -18.29
N GLU A 216 14.79 -15.84 -18.92
CA GLU A 216 14.90 -14.40 -18.79
C GLU A 216 14.43 -13.72 -20.07
N THR A 217 13.61 -12.68 -19.97
CA THR A 217 13.08 -11.96 -21.13
C THR A 217 13.22 -10.44 -20.92
N PRO A 218 13.86 -9.71 -21.84
CA PRO A 218 13.91 -8.25 -21.77
C PRO A 218 12.50 -7.65 -21.84
N ILE A 219 12.22 -6.63 -21.03
CA ILE A 219 10.96 -5.89 -21.11
C ILE A 219 11.15 -4.73 -22.11
N PRO A 220 10.38 -4.65 -23.20
CA PRO A 220 10.54 -3.60 -24.21
C PRO A 220 10.47 -2.20 -23.61
N PHE A 221 11.38 -1.34 -24.09
CA PHE A 221 11.57 0.05 -23.64
C PHE A 221 12.07 0.23 -22.21
N SER A 222 12.27 -0.84 -21.43
CA SER A 222 12.78 -0.76 -20.07
C SER A 222 14.23 -1.26 -19.96
N SER A 223 14.92 -0.87 -18.89
CA SER A 223 16.15 -1.54 -18.46
C SER A 223 15.88 -2.79 -17.60
N ALA A 224 14.61 -3.05 -17.27
CA ALA A 224 14.19 -4.21 -16.50
C ALA A 224 14.01 -5.45 -17.38
N ARG A 225 14.10 -6.63 -16.76
CA ARG A 225 13.86 -7.93 -17.37
C ARG A 225 12.92 -8.77 -16.52
N SER A 226 12.09 -9.58 -17.14
CA SER A 226 11.31 -10.62 -16.47
C SER A 226 12.13 -11.90 -16.33
N ILE A 227 11.91 -12.62 -15.24
CA ILE A 227 12.55 -13.89 -14.92
C ILE A 227 11.46 -14.86 -14.50
N VAL A 228 11.38 -16.00 -15.18
CA VAL A 228 10.47 -17.11 -14.84
C VAL A 228 11.33 -18.33 -14.54
N ARG A 229 11.23 -18.87 -13.32
CA ARG A 229 12.01 -20.04 -12.93
C ARG A 229 11.42 -21.30 -13.58
N GLU A 230 12.29 -22.23 -13.96
CA GLU A 230 11.88 -23.53 -14.47
C GLU A 230 10.97 -24.24 -13.46
N GLY A 231 9.82 -24.76 -13.93
CA GLY A 231 8.83 -25.42 -13.08
C GLY A 231 8.07 -24.50 -12.10
N SER A 232 8.24 -23.18 -12.19
CA SER A 232 7.55 -22.21 -11.33
C SER A 232 6.67 -21.26 -12.14
N ASN A 233 5.45 -21.03 -11.66
CA ASN A 233 4.59 -19.94 -12.17
C ASN A 233 4.96 -18.58 -11.56
N SER A 234 6.00 -18.49 -10.73
CA SER A 234 6.40 -17.24 -10.10
C SER A 234 7.21 -16.38 -11.05
N LEU A 235 6.62 -15.23 -11.40
CA LEU A 235 7.26 -14.18 -12.17
C LEU A 235 8.05 -13.24 -11.26
N LEU A 236 9.33 -13.04 -11.58
CA LEU A 236 10.20 -12.05 -10.97
C LEU A 236 10.57 -10.97 -11.98
N ILE A 237 10.86 -9.77 -11.48
CA ILE A 237 11.36 -8.66 -12.29
C ILE A 237 12.72 -8.25 -11.73
N ALA A 238 13.71 -8.04 -12.58
CA ALA A 238 15.03 -7.58 -12.14
C ALA A 238 15.42 -6.29 -12.85
N GLU A 239 16.06 -5.38 -12.11
CA GLU A 239 16.69 -4.19 -12.67
C GLU A 239 18.12 -4.00 -12.15
N SER A 240 19.04 -3.63 -13.04
CA SER A 240 20.44 -3.40 -12.68
C SER A 240 20.66 -1.96 -12.21
N VAL A 241 21.30 -1.82 -11.06
CA VAL A 241 21.81 -0.56 -10.51
C VAL A 241 23.33 -0.55 -10.71
N ASN A 242 23.78 0.35 -11.59
CA ASN A 242 25.19 0.56 -11.89
C ASN A 242 25.77 1.65 -10.97
N ALA A 243 27.03 1.51 -10.59
CA ALA A 243 27.74 2.54 -9.85
C ALA A 243 28.75 3.25 -10.76
N PRO A 244 28.79 4.60 -10.75
CA PRO A 244 29.94 5.34 -11.26
C PRO A 244 31.26 4.86 -10.60
N PRO A 245 32.40 4.95 -11.31
CA PRO A 245 33.70 4.59 -10.75
C PRO A 245 33.94 5.25 -9.39
N GLY A 246 34.41 4.48 -8.40
CA GLY A 246 34.70 4.97 -7.05
C GLY A 246 33.49 5.13 -6.11
N THR A 247 32.24 4.93 -6.58
CA THR A 247 31.03 5.14 -5.76
C THR A 247 30.33 3.85 -5.30
N ILE A 248 30.85 2.69 -5.68
CA ILE A 248 30.17 1.39 -5.50
C ILE A 248 29.82 1.08 -4.05
N SER A 249 30.66 1.47 -3.08
CA SER A 249 30.38 1.27 -1.65
C SER A 249 29.13 2.04 -1.20
N GLN A 250 28.97 3.29 -1.68
CA GLN A 250 27.81 4.10 -1.35
C GLN A 250 26.55 3.56 -2.04
N VAL A 251 26.64 3.25 -3.34
CA VAL A 251 25.53 2.65 -4.10
C VAL A 251 25.06 1.36 -3.45
N LYS A 252 25.98 0.53 -2.95
CA LYS A 252 25.63 -0.69 -2.21
C LYS A 252 24.81 -0.39 -0.96
N VAL A 253 25.24 0.55 -0.13
CA VAL A 253 24.52 0.95 1.08
C VAL A 253 23.12 1.47 0.74
N ASP A 254 23.01 2.33 -0.27
CA ASP A 254 21.75 2.90 -0.70
C ASP A 254 20.78 1.84 -1.25
N VAL A 255 21.28 0.91 -2.08
CA VAL A 255 20.48 -0.20 -2.62
C VAL A 255 20.02 -1.14 -1.52
N GLU A 256 20.89 -1.47 -0.56
CA GLU A 256 20.51 -2.30 0.59
C GLU A 256 19.46 -1.61 1.49
N ASN A 257 19.57 -0.28 1.67
CA ASN A 257 18.58 0.50 2.41
C ASN A 257 17.23 0.56 1.68
N LEU A 258 17.24 0.82 0.37
CA LEU A 258 16.02 0.84 -0.44
C LEU A 258 15.34 -0.53 -0.46
N ALA A 259 16.11 -1.59 -0.70
CA ALA A 259 15.60 -2.96 -0.76
C ALA A 259 14.95 -3.40 0.55
N ARG A 260 15.53 -3.04 1.71
CA ARG A 260 14.92 -3.30 3.04
C ARG A 260 13.53 -2.68 3.18
N ARG A 261 13.34 -1.47 2.66
CA ARG A 261 12.05 -0.76 2.72
C ARG A 261 11.06 -1.35 1.72
N LEU A 262 11.50 -1.58 0.48
CA LEU A 262 10.69 -2.23 -0.55
C LEU A 262 10.34 -3.69 -0.23
N GLN A 263 11.04 -4.37 0.68
CA GLN A 263 10.61 -5.69 1.20
C GLN A 263 9.31 -5.60 2.02
N GLN A 264 9.06 -4.46 2.67
CA GLN A 264 7.92 -4.25 3.56
C GLN A 264 6.75 -3.53 2.88
N VAL A 265 6.92 -3.06 1.64
CA VAL A 265 5.87 -2.32 0.93
C VAL A 265 4.65 -3.20 0.66
N ASP A 266 3.45 -2.62 0.77
CA ASP A 266 2.24 -3.20 0.21
C ASP A 266 2.09 -2.81 -1.28
N PRO A 267 2.22 -3.75 -2.23
CA PRO A 267 2.26 -3.40 -3.64
C PRO A 267 0.99 -2.78 -4.17
N GLN A 268 -0.18 -3.19 -3.67
CA GLN A 268 -1.46 -2.69 -4.16
C GLN A 268 -1.73 -1.25 -3.70
N THR A 269 -1.39 -0.94 -2.45
CA THR A 269 -1.54 0.41 -1.90
C THR A 269 -0.60 1.41 -2.57
N PHE A 270 0.66 1.03 -2.77
CA PHE A 270 1.70 1.98 -3.18
C PHE A 270 2.08 1.92 -4.66
N GLY A 271 1.60 0.95 -5.44
CA GLY A 271 2.04 0.80 -6.83
C GLY A 271 3.55 0.55 -6.93
N LEU A 272 4.12 -0.18 -5.96
CA LEU A 272 5.54 -0.53 -5.90
C LEU A 272 5.69 -2.03 -5.76
N LEU A 273 6.55 -2.66 -6.57
CA LEU A 273 6.78 -4.09 -6.43
C LEU A 273 7.57 -4.40 -5.15
N ARG A 274 7.20 -5.49 -4.47
CA ARG A 274 7.91 -5.93 -3.28
C ARG A 274 9.29 -6.46 -3.65
N CYS A 275 10.33 -5.93 -3.02
CA CYS A 275 11.69 -6.42 -3.22
C CYS A 275 11.79 -7.87 -2.73
N TYR A 276 12.21 -8.77 -3.62
CA TYR A 276 12.54 -10.16 -3.30
C TYR A 276 13.94 -10.26 -2.69
N GLY A 277 14.90 -9.51 -3.23
CA GLY A 277 16.27 -9.45 -2.75
C GLY A 277 17.24 -8.87 -3.77
N LEU A 278 18.53 -9.00 -3.50
CA LEU A 278 19.63 -8.39 -4.23
C LEU A 278 20.57 -9.46 -4.79
N LEU A 279 20.93 -9.35 -6.07
CA LEU A 279 22.02 -10.11 -6.68
C LEU A 279 23.23 -9.19 -6.84
N LYS A 280 24.37 -9.64 -6.33
CA LYS A 280 25.63 -8.89 -6.39
C LYS A 280 26.53 -9.51 -7.43
N HIS A 281 26.88 -8.73 -8.45
CA HIS A 281 27.72 -9.19 -9.55
C HIS A 281 29.12 -8.65 -9.38
N GLN A 282 30.10 -9.53 -9.30
CA GLN A 282 31.51 -9.17 -9.16
C GLN A 282 32.18 -9.08 -10.53
N ASP A 283 33.16 -8.19 -10.62
CA ASP A 283 34.07 -8.13 -11.75
C ASP A 283 35.00 -9.36 -11.74
N PRO A 284 35.10 -10.13 -12.83
CA PRO A 284 35.90 -11.35 -12.85
C PRO A 284 37.39 -11.13 -12.56
N ALA A 285 37.95 -9.99 -12.97
CA ALA A 285 39.37 -9.68 -12.87
C ALA A 285 39.74 -9.11 -11.50
N THR A 286 38.98 -8.13 -11.02
CA THR A 286 39.28 -7.44 -9.76
C THR A 286 38.62 -8.07 -8.54
N LYS A 287 37.64 -8.98 -8.74
CA LYS A 287 36.74 -9.50 -7.70
C LYS A 287 35.93 -8.43 -6.96
N GLY A 288 36.04 -7.17 -7.38
CA GLY A 288 35.27 -6.05 -6.84
C GLY A 288 33.80 -6.14 -7.26
N LEU A 289 32.92 -5.51 -6.49
CA LEU A 289 31.52 -5.39 -6.87
C LEU A 289 31.39 -4.52 -8.14
N LYS A 290 30.74 -5.03 -9.19
CA LYS A 290 30.57 -4.35 -10.47
C LYS A 290 29.23 -3.63 -10.54
N TYR A 291 28.14 -4.35 -10.26
CA TYR A 291 26.78 -3.82 -10.19
C TYR A 291 25.91 -4.68 -9.27
N ILE A 292 24.75 -4.15 -8.91
CA ILE A 292 23.76 -4.85 -8.08
C ILE A 292 22.47 -4.94 -8.87
N GLU A 293 21.84 -6.10 -8.91
CA GLU A 293 20.46 -6.20 -9.39
C GLU A 293 19.49 -6.24 -8.22
N VAL A 294 18.46 -5.41 -8.30
CA VAL A 294 17.31 -5.50 -7.40
C VAL A 294 16.29 -6.41 -8.07
N VAL A 295 15.88 -7.45 -7.34
CA VAL A 295 14.90 -8.44 -7.81
C VAL A 295 13.60 -8.20 -7.06
N TYR A 296 12.50 -8.14 -7.79
CA TYR A 296 11.16 -7.88 -7.29
C TYR A 296 10.24 -9.08 -7.53
N ARG A 297 9.25 -9.25 -6.65
CA ARG A 297 8.13 -10.18 -6.89
C ARG A 297 7.07 -9.49 -7.73
N ALA A 298 6.68 -10.09 -8.84
CA ALA A 298 5.48 -9.68 -9.56
C ALA A 298 4.20 -10.08 -8.79
N PRO A 299 3.03 -9.52 -9.12
CA PRO A 299 1.76 -9.99 -8.60
C PRO A 299 1.54 -11.49 -8.88
N GLN A 300 0.77 -12.16 -8.02
CA GLN A 300 0.52 -13.59 -8.14
C GLN A 300 -0.19 -13.92 -9.46
N ASP A 301 0.21 -15.02 -10.10
CA ASP A 301 -0.36 -15.54 -11.35
C ASP A 301 -0.37 -14.50 -12.50
N ALA A 302 0.54 -13.52 -12.42
CA ALA A 302 0.62 -12.46 -13.40
C ALA A 302 1.34 -12.92 -14.67
N ASN A 303 0.78 -12.55 -15.81
CA ASN A 303 1.49 -12.61 -17.08
C ASN A 303 2.66 -11.61 -17.09
N PRO A 304 3.66 -11.81 -17.96
CA PRO A 304 4.74 -10.84 -18.16
C PRO A 304 4.19 -9.42 -18.41
N PRO A 305 4.72 -8.39 -17.71
CA PRO A 305 4.22 -7.04 -17.84
C PRO A 305 4.67 -6.38 -19.13
N MET A 306 4.04 -5.24 -19.44
CA MET A 306 4.48 -4.32 -20.48
C MET A 306 4.84 -2.98 -19.84
N THR A 307 5.65 -2.17 -20.51
CA THR A 307 5.82 -0.78 -20.08
C THR A 307 4.58 0.04 -20.43
N LEU A 308 4.29 1.07 -19.64
CA LEU A 308 3.26 2.05 -19.99
C LEU A 308 3.56 2.68 -21.36
N ARG A 309 4.85 2.88 -21.69
CA ARG A 309 5.26 3.33 -23.04
C ARG A 309 4.73 2.40 -24.13
N GLN A 310 4.97 1.09 -23.99
CA GLN A 310 4.50 0.10 -24.96
C GLN A 310 2.98 0.11 -25.08
N LEU A 311 2.27 0.26 -23.95
CA LEU A 311 0.81 0.32 -23.95
C LEU A 311 0.29 1.58 -24.66
N LEU A 312 0.88 2.75 -24.39
CA LEU A 312 0.50 4.01 -25.02
C LEU A 312 0.75 4.01 -26.53
N LEU A 313 1.83 3.36 -26.99
CA LEU A 313 2.14 3.21 -28.42
C LEU A 313 1.15 2.31 -29.18
N ARG A 314 0.29 1.55 -28.48
CA ARG A 314 -0.79 0.79 -29.11
C ARG A 314 -2.01 1.63 -29.46
N HIS A 315 -2.06 2.89 -29.01
CA HIS A 315 -3.14 3.84 -29.28
C HIS A 315 -4.54 3.29 -28.94
N HIS A 316 -4.63 2.44 -27.91
CA HIS A 316 -5.92 1.94 -27.45
C HIS A 316 -6.67 3.05 -26.68
N PRO A 317 -7.99 3.19 -26.84
CA PRO A 317 -8.77 4.14 -26.05
C PRO A 317 -8.63 3.87 -24.54
N VAL A 318 -8.38 4.94 -23.80
CA VAL A 318 -8.23 4.89 -22.34
C VAL A 318 -9.29 5.80 -21.72
N SER A 319 -10.02 5.30 -20.73
CA SER A 319 -10.98 6.13 -19.99
C SER A 319 -10.27 7.14 -19.09
N ALA A 320 -10.85 8.33 -18.92
CA ALA A 320 -10.34 9.33 -17.99
C ALA A 320 -10.18 8.78 -16.56
N SER A 321 -11.12 7.94 -16.11
CA SER A 321 -11.05 7.26 -14.82
C SER A 321 -9.84 6.35 -14.68
N ALA A 322 -9.44 5.64 -15.74
CA ALA A 322 -8.23 4.82 -15.73
C ALA A 322 -6.96 5.69 -15.63
N ILE A 323 -6.91 6.81 -16.34
CA ILE A 323 -5.79 7.78 -16.25
C ILE A 323 -5.65 8.31 -14.82
N VAL A 324 -6.76 8.76 -14.22
CA VAL A 324 -6.75 9.28 -12.84
C VAL A 324 -6.33 8.20 -11.84
N ARG A 325 -6.76 6.95 -12.03
CA ARG A 325 -6.36 5.83 -11.17
C ARG A 325 -4.85 5.58 -11.25
N THR A 326 -4.29 5.51 -12.45
CA THR A 326 -2.84 5.35 -12.65
C THR A 326 -2.07 6.53 -12.06
N ALA A 327 -2.53 7.76 -12.27
CA ALA A 327 -1.89 8.95 -11.69
C ALA A 327 -1.86 8.89 -10.15
N LYS A 328 -2.98 8.49 -9.51
CA LYS A 328 -3.03 8.30 -8.05
C LYS A 328 -2.05 7.22 -7.57
N GLN A 329 -1.96 6.09 -8.26
CA GLN A 329 -1.00 5.04 -7.92
C GLN A 329 0.44 5.56 -7.96
N LEU A 330 0.81 6.31 -9.00
CA LEU A 330 2.14 6.90 -9.11
C LEU A 330 2.43 7.92 -8.00
N VAL A 331 1.45 8.74 -7.63
CA VAL A 331 1.58 9.67 -6.50
C VAL A 331 1.86 8.91 -5.20
N TYR A 332 1.15 7.79 -4.95
CA TYR A 332 1.41 6.95 -3.78
C TYR A 332 2.80 6.31 -3.81
N SER A 333 3.26 5.84 -4.98
CA SER A 333 4.62 5.32 -5.16
C SER A 333 5.67 6.36 -4.79
N ILE A 334 5.53 7.57 -5.33
CA ILE A 334 6.49 8.66 -5.12
C ILE A 334 6.46 9.11 -3.66
N SER A 335 5.27 9.25 -3.07
CA SER A 335 5.11 9.62 -1.67
C SER A 335 5.83 8.62 -0.75
N TYR A 336 5.61 7.32 -0.95
CA TYR A 336 6.31 6.28 -0.20
C TYR A 336 7.84 6.40 -0.32
N ILE A 337 8.36 6.57 -1.54
CA ILE A 337 9.80 6.72 -1.78
C ILE A 337 10.37 7.96 -1.08
N HIS A 338 9.65 9.08 -1.10
CA HIS A 338 10.04 10.31 -0.42
C HIS A 338 10.02 10.17 1.11
N THR A 339 9.00 9.51 1.68
CA THR A 339 8.99 9.20 3.12
C THR A 339 10.11 8.24 3.54
N CYS A 340 10.68 7.53 2.57
CA CYS A 340 11.84 6.68 2.77
C CYS A 340 13.19 7.41 2.62
N ASP A 341 13.20 8.74 2.54
CA ASP A 341 14.39 9.57 2.29
C ASP A 341 15.11 9.26 0.98
N PHE A 342 14.35 8.87 -0.05
CA PHE A 342 14.87 8.65 -1.40
C PHE A 342 14.20 9.58 -2.41
N VAL A 343 14.93 9.90 -3.47
CA VAL A 343 14.42 10.58 -4.67
C VAL A 343 14.55 9.62 -5.84
N HIS A 344 13.45 9.36 -6.56
CA HIS A 344 13.42 8.40 -7.67
C HIS A 344 14.17 8.87 -8.93
N LYS A 345 14.05 10.16 -9.30
CA LYS A 345 14.73 10.83 -10.44
C LYS A 345 14.48 10.27 -11.85
N ASN A 346 13.62 9.27 -12.01
CA ASN A 346 13.51 8.52 -13.27
C ASN A 346 12.06 8.15 -13.60
N ILE A 347 11.11 9.04 -13.31
CA ILE A 347 9.68 8.77 -13.50
C ILE A 347 9.35 9.00 -14.98
N ARG A 348 9.05 7.94 -15.72
CA ARG A 348 8.70 7.97 -17.15
C ARG A 348 7.94 6.70 -17.55
N PRO A 349 7.22 6.68 -18.69
CA PRO A 349 6.44 5.51 -19.12
C PRO A 349 7.25 4.21 -19.29
N ASP A 350 8.54 4.32 -19.60
CA ASP A 350 9.51 3.22 -19.73
C ASP A 350 9.78 2.48 -18.40
N ASN A 351 9.51 3.16 -17.29
CA ASN A 351 9.78 2.70 -15.92
C ASN A 351 8.48 2.44 -15.14
N ILE A 352 7.33 2.41 -15.83
CA ILE A 352 6.05 2.05 -15.23
C ILE A 352 5.65 0.72 -15.86
N LEU A 353 5.66 -0.34 -15.07
CA LEU A 353 5.21 -1.66 -15.50
C LEU A 353 3.71 -1.79 -15.31
N VAL A 354 3.05 -2.29 -16.34
CA VAL A 354 1.63 -2.53 -16.38
C VAL A 354 1.39 -4.03 -16.46
N PHE A 355 0.66 -4.56 -15.49
CA PHE A 355 0.14 -5.92 -15.49
C PHE A 355 -1.33 -5.89 -15.89
N SER A 356 -1.72 -6.77 -16.81
CA SER A 356 -3.10 -6.88 -17.25
C SER A 356 -4.03 -7.19 -16.08
N ASP A 357 -5.13 -6.47 -16.00
CA ASP A 357 -6.22 -6.70 -15.04
C ASP A 357 -7.52 -6.76 -15.83
N ALA A 358 -8.31 -7.82 -15.62
CA ALA A 358 -9.59 -8.02 -16.30
C ALA A 358 -10.55 -6.85 -16.08
N ASN A 359 -10.39 -6.11 -14.97
CA ASN A 359 -11.27 -5.02 -14.57
C ASN A 359 -10.76 -3.63 -14.97
N SER A 360 -9.59 -3.52 -15.59
CA SER A 360 -8.96 -2.23 -15.93
C SER A 360 -8.41 -2.23 -17.35
N SER A 361 -8.87 -1.30 -18.19
CA SER A 361 -8.35 -1.10 -19.55
C SER A 361 -6.86 -0.76 -19.60
N LEU A 362 -6.32 -0.20 -18.52
CA LEU A 362 -4.89 0.11 -18.35
C LEU A 362 -4.17 -0.89 -17.45
N GLY A 363 -4.82 -1.92 -16.95
CA GLY A 363 -4.23 -2.82 -15.96
C GLY A 363 -3.89 -2.16 -14.63
N THR A 364 -3.02 -2.81 -13.87
CA THR A 364 -2.43 -2.31 -12.60
C THR A 364 -1.00 -1.87 -12.84
N SER A 365 -0.66 -0.66 -12.39
CA SER A 365 0.62 -0.02 -12.66
C SER A 365 1.56 -0.09 -11.45
N TYR A 366 2.84 -0.36 -11.71
CA TYR A 366 3.90 -0.36 -10.70
C TYR A 366 5.11 0.45 -11.18
N LEU A 367 5.60 1.33 -10.31
CA LEU A 367 6.79 2.15 -10.57
C LEU A 367 8.07 1.36 -10.32
N LEU A 368 8.95 1.34 -11.32
CA LEU A 368 10.32 0.83 -11.30
C LEU A 368 11.29 1.95 -11.73
N GLY A 369 12.55 1.63 -12.02
CA GLY A 369 13.55 2.59 -12.44
C GLY A 369 14.36 3.12 -11.26
N PHE A 370 14.52 2.29 -10.22
CA PHE A 370 15.45 2.54 -9.11
C PHE A 370 16.90 2.29 -9.51
N ASN A 371 17.23 2.38 -10.80
CA ASN A 371 18.59 2.45 -11.30
C ASN A 371 19.18 3.87 -11.30
N GLN A 372 18.36 4.91 -11.05
CA GLN A 372 18.80 6.31 -10.93
C GLN A 372 18.31 7.00 -9.64
N PHE A 373 17.85 6.22 -8.66
CA PHE A 373 17.46 6.76 -7.35
C PHE A 373 18.66 7.33 -6.58
N ARG A 374 18.38 8.16 -5.56
CA ARG A 374 19.39 8.72 -4.66
C ARG A 374 18.78 8.92 -3.27
N SER A 375 19.53 8.63 -2.21
CA SER A 375 19.16 9.12 -0.88
C SER A 375 19.20 10.66 -0.80
N THR A 376 18.30 11.26 -0.04
CA THR A 376 18.23 12.72 0.15
C THR A 376 19.52 13.31 0.75
N HIS A 377 20.25 12.50 1.52
CA HIS A 377 21.42 12.88 2.30
C HIS A 377 22.73 13.05 1.49
N PHE A 378 22.76 12.65 0.21
CA PHE A 378 23.98 12.70 -0.61
C PHE A 378 23.92 13.76 -1.69
N GLN A 379 25.04 14.21 -2.25
CA GLN A 379 25.01 15.18 -3.35
C GLN A 379 24.34 14.61 -4.60
N THR A 380 23.81 15.49 -5.48
CA THR A 380 23.31 15.04 -6.77
C THR A 380 24.49 14.81 -7.71
N ASN A 381 24.57 13.62 -8.32
CA ASN A 381 25.63 13.28 -9.29
C ASN A 381 25.64 14.15 -10.58
N LEU A 382 24.76 15.15 -10.70
CA LEU A 382 24.59 16.07 -11.86
C LEU A 382 24.59 15.35 -13.24
N LEU A 383 24.23 14.07 -13.27
CA LEU A 383 24.24 13.27 -14.50
C LEU A 383 23.05 13.62 -15.40
N GLY A 384 23.39 14.14 -16.58
CA GLY A 384 22.46 14.33 -17.70
C GLY A 384 22.02 13.01 -18.36
N ASP A 385 21.29 13.11 -19.46
CA ASP A 385 20.99 12.00 -20.37
C ASP A 385 21.04 12.51 -21.81
N ALA A 386 21.78 11.82 -22.68
CA ALA A 386 21.89 12.18 -24.10
C ALA A 386 20.61 11.87 -24.88
N ALA A 387 19.79 10.96 -24.37
CA ALA A 387 18.56 10.56 -25.03
C ALA A 387 17.47 11.61 -24.84
N TRP A 388 17.20 12.37 -25.91
CA TRP A 388 16.20 13.45 -25.92
C TRP A 388 14.84 13.03 -25.34
N HIS A 389 14.37 11.81 -25.67
CA HIS A 389 13.06 11.32 -25.23
C HIS A 389 12.97 11.10 -23.71
N ARG A 390 14.11 10.87 -23.04
CA ARG A 390 14.18 10.78 -21.58
C ARG A 390 14.22 12.16 -20.93
N ASN A 391 14.79 13.16 -21.61
CA ASN A 391 14.83 14.53 -21.13
C ASN A 391 13.44 15.20 -21.08
N LEU A 392 12.46 14.73 -21.87
CA LEU A 392 11.07 15.19 -21.77
C LEU A 392 10.47 15.06 -20.36
N TYR A 393 10.95 14.09 -19.58
CA TYR A 393 10.47 13.79 -18.23
C TYR A 393 11.38 14.38 -17.13
N ARG A 394 12.34 15.22 -17.52
CA ARG A 394 13.26 15.89 -16.59
C ARG A 394 12.93 17.37 -16.49
N HIS A 395 13.19 17.94 -15.32
CA HIS A 395 13.10 19.37 -15.11
C HIS A 395 13.94 20.12 -16.17
N PRO A 396 13.45 21.25 -16.74
CA PRO A 396 14.14 21.95 -17.82
C PRO A 396 15.63 22.25 -17.55
N GLU A 397 15.96 22.68 -16.33
CA GLU A 397 17.34 22.92 -15.87
C GLU A 397 18.24 21.67 -15.81
N ARG A 398 17.68 20.48 -16.01
CA ARG A 398 18.35 19.17 -15.87
C ARG A 398 18.33 18.37 -17.17
N GLN A 399 17.94 19.00 -18.28
CA GLN A 399 17.92 18.39 -19.60
C GLN A 399 19.30 18.48 -20.27
N GLY A 400 19.61 17.49 -21.12
CA GLY A 400 20.90 17.43 -21.83
C GLY A 400 21.97 16.65 -21.06
N ASN A 401 23.22 16.74 -21.55
CA ASN A 401 24.34 15.94 -21.03
C ASN A 401 25.01 16.54 -19.78
N LEU A 402 24.89 17.85 -19.59
CA LEU A 402 25.50 18.60 -18.51
C LEU A 402 24.40 19.35 -17.77
N VAL A 403 24.25 19.06 -16.48
CA VAL A 403 23.26 19.70 -15.62
C VAL A 403 23.93 20.91 -14.95
N GLN A 404 23.34 22.10 -15.08
CA GLN A 404 23.81 23.30 -14.39
C GLN A 404 23.40 23.27 -12.90
N GLU A 405 24.31 23.67 -12.01
CA GLU A 405 23.99 23.87 -10.58
C GLU A 405 23.00 25.02 -10.42
N ARG A 406 22.09 24.91 -9.44
CA ARG A 406 21.50 26.10 -8.84
C ARG A 406 22.52 26.65 -7.83
N PRO A 407 22.81 27.96 -7.82
CA PRO A 407 23.35 28.59 -6.62
C PRO A 407 22.36 28.35 -5.47
N GLY A 408 22.86 27.93 -4.31
CA GLY A 408 22.02 27.51 -3.18
C GLY A 408 20.96 28.55 -2.78
N GLU A 409 19.75 28.06 -2.52
CA GLU A 409 18.75 28.75 -1.67
C GLU A 409 18.93 28.31 -0.22
#